data_AF-A0A3M8CL14-F1
#
_entry.id   AF-A0A3M8CL14-F1
#
_cell.length_a   1.000
_cell.length_b   1.000
_cell.length_c   1.000
_cell.angle_alpha   90.00
_cell.angle_beta   90.00
_cell.angle_gamma   90.00
#
_symmetry.space_group_name_H-M   'P 1'
#
loop_
_entity.id
_entity.type
_entity.pdbx_description
1 polymer ?
#
loop_
_entity_poly.entity_id
_entity_poly.type
_entity_poly.pdbx_seq_one_letter_code
_entity_poly.pdbx_strand_id
1 'polypeptide(L)'
;MSRDMLSQDEIDALLRANNLVEDDEEETAVVANQDVTDYLSPFEQDALGEIGNISFGSAATALSTLLSKKVDITTPSVSVVSVNELENEFPIPHVAVHVEYTDGFKGINLLVIRMEDAAVIADLMMGGEGRPDNTELSELHISAVQEAMNQMMGSAATSMSTMFNQFINITPPGIDVMDLAQGKGGDTFSEDDSPLVKVSFRLKVGEHGELIDSNIMQLLPLAFAKKMIDRLVGGDEEAAAAAVAEMEMPAIPLPLPTAHVQAAPTQAPPAAPPVAPAQPEPMYQQPPMGYAQPPMGYPGQPAYPDAYAVPPGYAPYPPQYQAAPVAPTPQHYGNPMVNQANVKPAQFAPLGGGHMGLGEEQNLNLLLDIPLQVTVELGRTKKLIREILDLSAGSIIQLDKLAGEHVDILVNNKLIAKGEVVVIDENFGVRVTDIISQFDRVQKLQ
;
A
#
# COMPACT_ATOMS: atom_id res chain seq x y z
N MET A 1 7.68 8.21 -75.65
CA MET A 1 6.33 7.62 -75.69
C MET A 1 5.57 8.23 -74.54
N SER A 2 4.53 8.99 -74.86
CA SER A 2 3.80 9.86 -73.93
C SER A 2 2.92 9.04 -72.99
N ARG A 3 2.86 9.50 -71.73
CA ARG A 3 2.06 8.96 -70.62
C ARG A 3 0.59 8.79 -71.00
N ASP A 4 0.05 7.60 -70.79
CA ASP A 4 -1.40 7.37 -70.62
C ASP A 4 -1.85 8.15 -69.38
N MET A 5 -2.55 9.26 -69.61
CA MET A 5 -3.40 9.89 -68.60
C MET A 5 -4.81 9.37 -68.85
N LEU A 6 -5.40 8.78 -67.81
CA LEU A 6 -6.80 8.36 -67.81
C LEU A 6 -7.70 9.57 -68.12
N SER A 7 -8.70 9.35 -68.96
CA SER A 7 -9.65 10.40 -69.33
C SER A 7 -10.54 10.79 -68.15
N GLN A 8 -11.07 12.02 -68.16
CA GLN A 8 -11.92 12.52 -67.07
C GLN A 8 -13.18 11.65 -66.86
N ASP A 9 -13.67 11.02 -67.92
CA ASP A 9 -14.80 10.07 -67.88
C ASP A 9 -14.41 8.72 -67.22
N GLU A 10 -13.16 8.26 -67.37
CA GLU A 10 -12.65 7.07 -66.69
C GLU A 10 -12.37 7.34 -65.20
N ILE A 11 -11.95 8.57 -64.86
CA ILE A 11 -11.80 9.03 -63.47
C ILE A 11 -13.17 9.09 -62.78
N ASP A 12 -14.19 9.64 -63.45
CA ASP A 12 -15.55 9.71 -62.92
C ASP A 12 -16.21 8.33 -62.83
N ALA A 13 -15.88 7.39 -63.73
CA ALA A 13 -16.33 6.00 -63.65
C ALA A 13 -15.70 5.25 -62.47
N LEU A 14 -14.41 5.49 -62.18
CA LEU A 14 -13.73 4.93 -61.02
C LEU A 14 -14.24 5.54 -59.71
N LEU A 15 -14.53 6.84 -59.67
CA LEU A 15 -15.14 7.51 -58.51
C LEU A 15 -16.58 7.06 -58.26
N ARG A 16 -17.38 6.79 -59.30
CA ARG A 16 -18.73 6.20 -59.13
C ARG A 16 -18.68 4.74 -58.72
N ALA A 17 -17.74 3.95 -59.24
CA ALA A 17 -17.57 2.56 -58.81
C ALA A 17 -17.12 2.48 -57.33
N ASN A 18 -16.38 3.48 -56.84
CA ASN A 18 -15.94 3.55 -55.45
C ASN A 18 -16.98 4.20 -54.51
N ASN A 19 -17.99 4.91 -55.04
CA ASN A 19 -19.08 5.55 -54.29
C ASN A 19 -20.45 4.86 -54.47
N LEU A 20 -20.50 3.66 -55.05
CA LEU A 20 -21.70 2.80 -55.11
C LEU A 20 -21.64 1.65 -54.10
N VAL A 21 -20.85 1.81 -53.03
CA VAL A 21 -20.87 0.94 -51.86
C VAL A 21 -21.36 1.76 -50.66
N GLU A 22 -22.56 2.32 -50.78
CA GLU A 22 -23.40 2.64 -49.63
C GLU A 22 -24.84 2.20 -49.97
N ASP A 23 -25.45 1.53 -48.99
CA ASP A 23 -26.87 1.15 -48.86
C ASP A 23 -27.39 -0.11 -49.56
N ASP A 24 -26.74 -1.26 -49.32
CA ASP A 24 -27.52 -2.48 -49.04
C ASP A 24 -27.38 -2.80 -47.55
N GLU A 25 -28.51 -2.71 -46.84
CA GLU A 25 -28.71 -3.04 -45.43
C GLU A 25 -28.41 -4.53 -45.18
N GLU A 26 -27.15 -4.87 -45.01
CA GLU A 26 -26.76 -5.99 -44.16
C GLU A 26 -26.26 -5.39 -42.83
N GLU A 27 -26.92 -5.73 -41.72
CA GLU A 27 -26.50 -5.43 -40.34
C GLU A 27 -25.08 -5.96 -40.08
N THR A 28 -24.09 -5.26 -40.60
CA THR A 28 -22.70 -5.37 -40.15
C THR A 28 -22.58 -4.35 -39.03
N ALA A 29 -22.63 -4.86 -37.80
CA ALA A 29 -22.30 -4.10 -36.61
C ALA A 29 -20.96 -3.39 -36.86
N VAL A 30 -21.03 -2.08 -37.09
CA VAL A 30 -19.88 -1.19 -37.03
C VAL A 30 -19.30 -1.41 -35.63
N VAL A 31 -18.18 -2.14 -35.56
CA VAL A 31 -17.42 -2.32 -34.33
C VAL A 31 -17.00 -0.92 -33.92
N ALA A 32 -17.72 -0.36 -32.95
CA ALA A 32 -17.36 0.89 -32.35
C ALA A 32 -16.03 0.61 -31.63
N ASN A 33 -14.91 0.95 -32.28
CA ASN A 33 -13.62 1.02 -31.62
C ASN A 33 -13.82 2.04 -30.48
N GLN A 34 -14.10 1.53 -29.29
CA GLN A 34 -14.23 2.36 -28.11
C GLN A 34 -12.87 2.98 -27.88
N ASP A 35 -12.77 4.29 -28.07
CA ASP A 35 -11.52 4.99 -27.85
C ASP A 35 -11.22 4.90 -26.35
N VAL A 36 -10.06 4.34 -26.00
CA VAL A 36 -9.62 4.20 -24.61
C VAL A 36 -9.66 5.54 -23.88
N THR A 37 -9.48 6.64 -24.61
CA THR A 37 -9.49 8.01 -24.08
C THR A 37 -10.86 8.48 -23.59
N ASP A 38 -11.95 7.82 -23.99
CA ASP A 38 -13.29 8.09 -23.46
C ASP A 38 -13.48 7.57 -22.03
N TYR A 39 -12.68 6.59 -21.63
CA TYR A 39 -12.79 5.91 -20.33
C TYR A 39 -11.62 6.18 -19.38
N LEU A 40 -10.41 6.27 -19.94
CA LEU A 40 -9.15 6.45 -19.22
C LEU A 40 -8.35 7.61 -19.81
N SER A 41 -8.04 8.59 -18.98
CA SER A 41 -7.09 9.65 -19.31
C SER A 41 -5.68 9.09 -19.60
N PRO A 42 -4.82 9.83 -20.32
CA PRO A 42 -3.44 9.41 -20.56
C PRO A 42 -2.67 9.13 -19.26
N PHE A 43 -2.94 9.91 -18.21
CA PHE A 43 -2.36 9.70 -16.89
C PHE A 43 -2.83 8.36 -16.27
N GLU A 44 -4.12 8.05 -16.36
CA GLU A 44 -4.68 6.78 -15.86
C GLU A 44 -4.10 5.57 -16.62
N GLN A 45 -3.92 5.70 -17.95
CA GLN A 45 -3.29 4.67 -18.77
C GLN A 45 -1.82 4.44 -18.37
N ASP A 46 -1.06 5.52 -18.20
CA ASP A 46 0.33 5.45 -17.75
C ASP A 46 0.42 4.85 -16.33
N ALA A 47 -0.47 5.26 -15.42
CA ALA A 47 -0.52 4.72 -14.05
C ALA A 47 -0.79 3.22 -14.04
N LEU A 48 -1.77 2.73 -14.81
CA LEU A 48 -2.04 1.30 -14.95
C LEU A 48 -0.88 0.56 -15.59
N GLY A 49 -0.24 1.16 -16.60
CA GLY A 49 0.95 0.60 -17.23
C GLY A 49 2.11 0.44 -16.24
N GLU A 50 2.33 1.43 -15.37
CA GLU A 50 3.38 1.41 -14.36
C GLU A 50 3.09 0.42 -13.22
N ILE A 51 1.84 0.37 -12.74
CA ILE A 51 1.39 -0.67 -11.79
C ILE A 51 1.68 -2.06 -12.38
N GLY A 52 1.27 -2.28 -13.62
CA GLY A 52 1.49 -3.53 -14.33
C GLY A 52 2.97 -3.85 -14.48
N ASN A 53 3.78 -2.89 -14.92
CA ASN A 53 5.21 -3.09 -15.17
C ASN A 53 5.98 -3.46 -13.90
N ILE A 54 5.68 -2.81 -12.76
CA ILE A 54 6.34 -3.12 -11.49
C ILE A 54 5.87 -4.48 -10.96
N SER A 55 4.54 -4.72 -10.96
CA SER A 55 3.96 -5.96 -10.48
C SER A 55 4.46 -7.17 -11.28
N PHE A 56 4.38 -7.12 -12.61
CA PHE A 56 4.80 -8.20 -13.49
C PHE A 56 6.33 -8.29 -13.65
N GLY A 57 7.09 -7.24 -13.36
CA GLY A 57 8.56 -7.32 -13.28
C GLY A 57 9.03 -8.24 -12.15
N SER A 58 8.38 -8.19 -10.98
CA SER A 58 8.60 -9.16 -9.90
C SER A 58 8.14 -10.57 -10.31
N ALA A 59 6.98 -10.65 -10.96
CA ALA A 59 6.41 -11.90 -11.43
C ALA A 59 7.29 -12.62 -12.47
N ALA A 60 7.93 -11.86 -13.37
CA ALA A 60 8.91 -12.37 -14.33
C ALA A 60 10.11 -13.03 -13.62
N THR A 61 10.55 -12.47 -12.50
CA THR A 61 11.66 -13.04 -11.70
C THR A 61 11.24 -14.38 -11.07
N ALA A 62 10.01 -14.48 -10.57
CA ALA A 62 9.47 -15.73 -10.04
C ALA A 62 9.38 -16.81 -11.13
N LEU A 63 8.80 -16.47 -12.30
CA LEU A 63 8.76 -17.39 -13.45
C LEU A 63 10.15 -17.80 -13.92
N SER A 64 11.10 -16.86 -13.98
CA SER A 64 12.49 -17.15 -14.38
C SER A 64 13.13 -18.22 -13.49
N THR A 65 12.88 -18.12 -12.18
CA THR A 65 13.36 -19.09 -11.19
C THR A 65 12.70 -20.45 -11.37
N LEU A 66 11.39 -20.49 -11.60
CA LEU A 66 10.64 -21.74 -11.75
C LEU A 66 10.94 -22.47 -13.05
N LEU A 67 11.01 -21.73 -14.15
CA LEU A 67 11.22 -22.28 -15.49
C LEU A 67 12.72 -22.53 -15.77
N SER A 68 13.62 -22.05 -14.90
CA SER A 68 15.08 -22.11 -15.11
C SER A 68 15.50 -21.51 -16.47
N LYS A 69 14.76 -20.50 -16.94
CA LYS A 69 14.98 -19.77 -18.18
C LYS A 69 14.88 -18.29 -17.89
N LYS A 70 15.58 -17.46 -18.65
CA LYS A 70 15.38 -16.01 -18.58
C LYS A 70 13.95 -15.68 -18.99
N VAL A 71 13.27 -14.88 -18.18
CA VAL A 71 11.92 -14.38 -18.46
C VAL A 71 11.98 -12.87 -18.40
N ASP A 72 11.56 -12.22 -19.47
CA ASP A 72 11.43 -10.77 -19.55
C ASP A 72 9.97 -10.43 -19.85
N ILE A 73 9.35 -9.58 -19.04
CA ILE A 73 8.02 -9.02 -19.27
C ILE A 73 8.17 -7.52 -19.46
N THR A 74 7.71 -6.98 -20.58
CA THR A 74 7.89 -5.56 -20.90
C THR A 74 6.67 -4.72 -20.54
N THR A 75 6.86 -3.40 -20.56
CA THR A 75 5.80 -2.41 -20.37
C THR A 75 4.59 -2.72 -21.25
N PRO A 76 3.38 -2.72 -20.67
CA PRO A 76 2.18 -3.09 -21.41
C PRO A 76 1.62 -1.93 -22.24
N SER A 77 0.71 -2.26 -23.15
CA SER A 77 -0.24 -1.30 -23.72
C SER A 77 -1.61 -1.45 -23.05
N VAL A 78 -2.25 -0.33 -22.70
CA VAL A 78 -3.57 -0.29 -22.06
C VAL A 78 -4.63 0.06 -23.10
N SER A 79 -5.75 -0.66 -23.06
CA SER A 79 -6.91 -0.45 -23.93
C SER A 79 -8.19 -0.84 -23.18
N VAL A 80 -9.36 -0.56 -23.75
CA VAL A 80 -10.66 -0.92 -23.18
C VAL A 80 -11.40 -1.81 -24.17
N VAL A 81 -12.13 -2.80 -23.67
CA VAL A 81 -12.91 -3.76 -24.45
C VAL A 81 -14.24 -4.03 -23.76
N SER A 82 -15.31 -4.15 -24.53
CA SER A 82 -16.62 -4.54 -23.99
C SER A 82 -16.67 -6.04 -23.76
N VAL A 83 -17.42 -6.50 -22.76
CA VAL A 83 -17.63 -7.95 -22.53
C VAL A 83 -18.20 -8.65 -23.77
N ASN A 84 -19.13 -7.98 -24.48
CA ASN A 84 -19.75 -8.49 -25.71
C ASN A 84 -18.78 -8.56 -26.91
N GLU A 85 -17.62 -7.90 -26.84
CA GLU A 85 -16.62 -7.87 -27.90
C GLU A 85 -15.47 -8.85 -27.64
N LEU A 86 -15.46 -9.51 -26.48
CA LEU A 86 -14.40 -10.45 -26.10
C LEU A 86 -14.28 -11.61 -27.11
N GLU A 87 -15.38 -12.10 -27.68
CA GLU A 87 -15.33 -13.17 -28.68
C GLU A 87 -14.53 -12.75 -29.93
N ASN A 88 -14.68 -11.49 -30.37
CA ASN A 88 -13.94 -10.94 -31.50
C ASN A 88 -12.46 -10.73 -31.17
N GLU A 89 -12.16 -10.37 -29.92
CA GLU A 89 -10.79 -10.16 -29.43
C GLU A 89 -10.04 -11.48 -29.24
N PHE A 90 -10.74 -12.54 -28.81
CA PHE A 90 -10.18 -13.86 -28.52
C PHE A 90 -10.84 -14.95 -29.39
N PRO A 91 -10.59 -14.96 -30.72
CA PRO A 91 -11.27 -15.86 -31.65
C PRO A 91 -10.77 -17.31 -31.62
N ILE A 92 -9.63 -17.55 -30.97
CA ILE A 92 -9.04 -18.89 -30.80
C ILE A 92 -9.09 -19.29 -29.32
N PRO A 93 -9.00 -20.59 -29.00
CA PRO A 93 -8.92 -21.05 -27.62
C PRO A 93 -7.69 -20.48 -26.90
N HIS A 94 -7.90 -20.01 -25.68
CA HIS A 94 -6.87 -19.50 -24.78
C HIS A 94 -6.97 -20.19 -23.43
N VAL A 95 -5.88 -20.17 -22.67
CA VAL A 95 -5.90 -20.48 -21.25
C VAL A 95 -6.24 -19.20 -20.49
N ALA A 96 -7.26 -19.26 -19.66
CA ALA A 96 -7.69 -18.18 -18.79
C ALA A 96 -7.40 -18.55 -17.34
N VAL A 97 -6.67 -17.68 -16.65
CA VAL A 97 -6.29 -17.83 -15.25
C VAL A 97 -7.00 -16.75 -14.46
N HIS A 98 -7.97 -17.13 -13.66
CA HIS A 98 -8.76 -16.19 -12.86
C HIS A 98 -8.23 -16.16 -11.42
N VAL A 99 -8.05 -14.95 -10.89
CA VAL A 99 -7.77 -14.70 -9.48
C VAL A 99 -8.70 -13.61 -8.95
N GLU A 100 -9.12 -13.76 -7.71
CA GLU A 100 -9.90 -12.74 -7.01
C GLU A 100 -9.03 -12.09 -5.93
N TYR A 101 -9.08 -10.76 -5.85
CA TYR A 101 -8.50 -10.04 -4.72
C TYR A 101 -9.47 -10.10 -3.54
N THR A 102 -8.99 -10.57 -2.39
CA THR A 102 -9.82 -10.75 -1.17
C THR A 102 -9.57 -9.64 -0.15
N ASP A 103 -8.32 -9.20 -0.02
CA ASP A 103 -7.90 -8.19 0.94
C ASP A 103 -7.17 -7.03 0.24
N GLY A 104 -7.36 -5.83 0.79
CA GLY A 104 -6.96 -4.59 0.18
C GLY A 104 -7.88 -4.20 -0.96
N PHE A 105 -7.84 -4.97 -2.04
CA PHE A 105 -8.67 -4.80 -3.22
C PHE A 105 -9.79 -5.84 -3.26
N LYS A 106 -10.95 -5.48 -3.83
CA LYS A 106 -12.03 -6.43 -4.15
C LYS A 106 -12.31 -6.33 -5.64
N GLY A 107 -12.06 -7.43 -6.36
CA GLY A 107 -12.25 -7.48 -7.81
C GLY A 107 -11.67 -8.74 -8.41
N ILE A 108 -12.17 -9.07 -9.60
CA ILE A 108 -11.70 -10.19 -10.42
C ILE A 108 -10.58 -9.69 -11.33
N ASN A 109 -9.55 -10.51 -11.48
CA ASN A 109 -8.47 -10.29 -12.41
C ASN A 109 -8.27 -11.56 -13.25
N LEU A 110 -8.47 -11.43 -14.56
CA LEU A 110 -8.32 -12.54 -15.49
C LEU A 110 -7.05 -12.36 -16.31
N LEU A 111 -6.15 -13.32 -16.26
CA LEU A 111 -4.99 -13.39 -17.15
C LEU A 111 -5.27 -14.39 -18.28
N VAL A 112 -5.13 -13.94 -19.51
CA VAL A 112 -5.34 -14.74 -20.71
C VAL A 112 -4.01 -14.95 -21.42
N ILE A 113 -3.70 -16.23 -21.70
CA ILE A 113 -2.48 -16.64 -22.40
C ILE A 113 -2.83 -17.63 -23.51
N ARG A 114 -2.03 -17.70 -24.58
CA ARG A 114 -2.29 -18.64 -25.68
C ARG A 114 -2.04 -20.07 -25.23
N MET A 115 -2.81 -21.02 -25.79
CA MET A 115 -2.65 -22.45 -25.51
C MET A 115 -1.22 -22.95 -25.79
N GLU A 116 -0.59 -22.45 -26.87
CA GLU A 116 0.77 -22.80 -27.26
C GLU A 116 1.79 -22.38 -26.19
N ASP A 117 1.67 -21.15 -25.68
CA ASP A 117 2.58 -20.60 -24.67
C ASP A 117 2.40 -21.32 -23.33
N ALA A 118 1.16 -21.65 -22.97
CA ALA A 118 0.85 -22.45 -21.79
C ALA A 118 1.46 -23.86 -21.86
N ALA A 119 1.43 -24.50 -23.04
CA ALA A 119 2.06 -25.79 -23.24
C ALA A 119 3.58 -25.72 -23.09
N VAL A 120 4.22 -24.65 -23.56
CA VAL A 120 5.67 -24.42 -23.37
C VAL A 120 6.01 -24.23 -21.88
N ILE A 121 5.22 -23.45 -21.14
CA ILE A 121 5.39 -23.26 -19.70
C ILE A 121 5.25 -24.60 -18.95
N ALA A 122 4.22 -25.39 -19.29
CA ALA A 122 4.00 -26.71 -18.70
C ALA A 122 5.19 -27.63 -18.93
N ASP A 123 5.69 -27.71 -20.17
CA ASP A 123 6.83 -28.56 -20.54
C ASP A 123 8.08 -28.17 -19.73
N LEU A 124 8.40 -26.87 -19.65
CA LEU A 124 9.52 -26.38 -18.85
C LEU A 124 9.41 -26.75 -17.37
N MET A 125 8.21 -26.61 -16.78
CA MET A 125 7.98 -26.98 -15.38
C MET A 125 8.10 -28.49 -15.10
N MET A 126 7.77 -29.31 -16.10
CA MET A 126 7.96 -30.77 -16.02
C MET A 126 9.40 -31.21 -16.32
N GLY A 127 10.32 -30.25 -16.53
CA GLY A 127 11.73 -30.50 -16.79
C GLY A 127 12.08 -30.71 -18.28
N GLY A 128 11.17 -30.37 -19.18
CA GLY A 128 11.36 -30.41 -20.63
C GLY A 128 12.20 -29.26 -21.18
N GLU A 129 12.30 -29.19 -22.51
CA GLU A 129 13.10 -28.17 -23.21
C GLU A 129 12.29 -26.92 -23.61
N GLY A 130 10.99 -26.90 -23.31
CA GLY A 130 10.06 -25.85 -23.74
C GLY A 130 9.62 -26.01 -25.20
N ARG A 131 9.58 -27.25 -25.68
CA ARG A 131 9.23 -27.60 -27.08
C ARG A 131 8.27 -28.78 -27.08
N PRO A 132 7.02 -28.57 -26.64
CA PRO A 132 6.05 -29.64 -26.54
C PRO A 132 5.68 -30.19 -27.92
N ASP A 133 5.47 -31.49 -28.03
CA ASP A 133 5.05 -32.16 -29.28
C ASP A 133 3.60 -31.82 -29.68
N ASN A 134 2.79 -31.38 -28.71
CA ASN A 134 1.37 -31.06 -28.83
C ASN A 134 1.03 -29.84 -27.95
N THR A 135 0.06 -29.04 -28.38
CA THR A 135 -0.46 -27.87 -27.67
C THR A 135 -1.70 -28.18 -26.81
N GLU A 136 -2.22 -29.42 -26.87
CA GLU A 136 -3.28 -29.88 -25.96
C GLU A 136 -2.77 -30.02 -24.52
N LEU A 137 -3.53 -29.44 -23.60
CA LEU A 137 -3.20 -29.45 -22.18
C LEU A 137 -3.96 -30.58 -21.48
N SER A 138 -3.21 -31.58 -21.00
CA SER A 138 -3.73 -32.60 -20.09
C SER A 138 -3.92 -32.02 -18.68
N GLU A 139 -4.60 -32.74 -17.78
CA GLU A 139 -4.75 -32.31 -16.37
C GLU A 139 -3.38 -32.06 -15.69
N LEU A 140 -2.36 -32.85 -16.05
CA LEU A 140 -1.00 -32.67 -15.56
C LEU A 140 -0.38 -31.36 -16.08
N HIS A 141 -0.59 -31.05 -17.35
CA HIS A 141 -0.11 -29.79 -17.95
C HIS A 141 -0.81 -28.59 -17.31
N ILE A 142 -2.13 -28.68 -17.13
CA ILE A 142 -2.93 -27.64 -16.48
C ILE A 142 -2.43 -27.40 -15.05
N SER A 143 -2.18 -28.46 -14.28
CA SER A 143 -1.64 -28.35 -12.92
C SER A 143 -0.26 -27.69 -12.88
N ALA A 144 0.61 -27.99 -13.85
CA ALA A 144 1.91 -27.35 -13.96
C ALA A 144 1.76 -25.85 -14.25
N VAL A 145 0.96 -25.48 -15.26
CA VAL A 145 0.70 -24.06 -15.57
C VAL A 145 0.09 -23.34 -14.37
N GLN A 146 -0.88 -23.95 -13.69
CA GLN A 146 -1.49 -23.39 -12.49
C GLN A 146 -0.47 -23.11 -11.39
N GLU A 147 0.48 -24.03 -11.16
CA GLU A 147 1.55 -23.81 -10.17
C GLU A 147 2.47 -22.65 -10.58
N ALA A 148 2.89 -22.58 -11.85
CA ALA A 148 3.65 -21.42 -12.36
C ALA A 148 2.91 -20.11 -12.14
N MET A 149 1.62 -20.08 -12.48
CA MET A 149 0.79 -18.88 -12.38
C MET A 149 0.50 -18.50 -10.92
N ASN A 150 0.33 -19.47 -10.03
CA ASN A 150 0.16 -19.26 -8.59
C ASN A 150 1.37 -18.56 -7.98
N GLN A 151 2.58 -19.02 -8.31
CA GLN A 151 3.81 -18.40 -7.84
C GLN A 151 4.04 -17.01 -8.47
N MET A 152 3.76 -16.89 -9.78
CA MET A 152 3.84 -15.62 -10.50
C MET A 152 2.91 -14.56 -9.89
N MET A 153 1.63 -14.91 -9.70
CA MET A 153 0.61 -14.02 -9.16
C MET A 153 0.85 -13.71 -7.67
N GLY A 154 1.35 -14.66 -6.88
CA GLY A 154 1.75 -14.40 -5.49
C GLY A 154 2.88 -13.37 -5.40
N SER A 155 3.88 -13.47 -6.28
CA SER A 155 4.96 -12.47 -6.37
C SER A 155 4.43 -11.11 -6.84
N ALA A 156 3.53 -11.10 -7.83
CA ALA A 156 2.86 -9.90 -8.33
C ALA A 156 2.04 -9.21 -7.22
N ALA A 157 1.28 -9.97 -6.42
CA ALA A 157 0.48 -9.46 -5.29
C ALA A 157 1.36 -8.91 -4.17
N THR A 158 2.51 -9.53 -3.89
CA THR A 158 3.49 -9.01 -2.92
C THR A 158 4.10 -7.69 -3.40
N SER A 159 4.41 -7.59 -4.70
CA SER A 159 4.91 -6.35 -5.31
C SER A 159 3.86 -5.24 -5.26
N MET A 160 2.61 -5.55 -5.60
CA MET A 160 1.49 -4.62 -5.45
C MET A 160 1.28 -4.21 -3.99
N SER A 161 1.43 -5.13 -3.03
CA SER A 161 1.29 -4.82 -1.60
C SER A 161 2.31 -3.78 -1.14
N THR A 162 3.54 -3.89 -1.66
CA THR A 162 4.61 -2.91 -1.40
C THR A 162 4.30 -1.57 -2.07
N MET A 163 3.80 -1.59 -3.30
CA MET A 163 3.45 -0.39 -4.05
C MET A 163 2.32 0.41 -3.41
N PHE A 164 1.27 -0.27 -2.95
CA PHE A 164 0.11 0.34 -2.32
C PHE A 164 0.26 0.49 -0.80
N ASN A 165 1.38 0.04 -0.23
CA ASN A 165 1.64 -0.01 1.21
C ASN A 165 0.47 -0.64 2.01
N GLN A 166 -0.12 -1.70 1.46
CA GLN A 166 -1.29 -2.38 1.99
C GLN A 166 -1.16 -3.88 1.73
N PHE A 167 -1.68 -4.73 2.62
CA PHE A 167 -1.74 -6.17 2.34
C PHE A 167 -2.75 -6.46 1.22
N ILE A 168 -2.27 -7.10 0.17
CA ILE A 168 -3.08 -7.57 -0.96
C ILE A 168 -3.02 -9.09 -0.99
N ASN A 169 -4.14 -9.72 -0.72
CA ASN A 169 -4.30 -11.16 -0.82
C ASN A 169 -5.10 -11.53 -2.08
N ILE A 170 -4.73 -12.67 -2.65
CA ILE A 170 -5.40 -13.26 -3.81
C ILE A 170 -5.89 -14.67 -3.46
N THR A 171 -6.98 -15.08 -4.09
CA THR A 171 -7.40 -16.49 -4.08
C THR A 171 -6.37 -17.35 -4.84
N PRO A 172 -6.32 -18.67 -4.56
CA PRO A 172 -5.63 -19.60 -5.45
C PRO A 172 -6.14 -19.42 -6.88
N PRO A 173 -5.27 -19.31 -7.90
CA PRO A 173 -5.71 -19.13 -9.27
C PRO A 173 -6.47 -20.36 -9.75
N GLY A 174 -7.65 -20.15 -10.30
CA GLY A 174 -8.31 -21.15 -11.13
C GLY A 174 -7.84 -21.02 -12.58
N ILE A 175 -7.82 -22.14 -13.29
CA ILE A 175 -7.39 -22.22 -14.68
C ILE A 175 -8.46 -22.91 -15.49
N ASP A 176 -8.89 -22.25 -16.55
CA ASP A 176 -9.91 -22.73 -17.46
C ASP A 176 -9.46 -22.55 -18.91
N VAL A 177 -10.02 -23.34 -19.81
CA VAL A 177 -9.86 -23.12 -21.25
C VAL A 177 -10.99 -22.21 -21.71
N MET A 178 -10.64 -21.01 -22.17
CA MET A 178 -11.55 -20.03 -22.72
C MET A 178 -11.63 -20.23 -24.23
N ASP A 179 -12.79 -20.66 -24.70
CA ASP A 179 -13.14 -20.83 -26.11
C ASP A 179 -14.48 -20.13 -26.34
N LEU A 180 -14.41 -18.81 -26.50
CA LEU A 180 -15.58 -17.95 -26.60
C LEU A 180 -16.41 -18.25 -27.85
N ALA A 181 -15.76 -18.65 -28.95
CA ALA A 181 -16.43 -19.07 -30.18
C ALA A 181 -17.29 -20.34 -29.99
N GLN A 182 -16.97 -21.17 -28.99
CA GLN A 182 -17.80 -22.32 -28.59
C GLN A 182 -18.61 -22.09 -27.31
N GLY A 183 -18.65 -20.85 -26.80
CA GLY A 183 -19.38 -20.49 -25.59
C GLY A 183 -18.81 -21.08 -24.30
N LYS A 184 -17.51 -21.40 -24.25
CA LYS A 184 -16.83 -21.93 -23.05
C LYS A 184 -15.96 -20.86 -22.40
N GLY A 185 -16.11 -20.66 -21.08
CA GLY A 185 -15.28 -19.76 -20.29
C GLY A 185 -15.71 -18.28 -20.29
N GLY A 186 -16.87 -17.96 -20.86
CA GLY A 186 -17.44 -16.61 -20.88
C GLY A 186 -18.04 -16.15 -19.55
N ASP A 187 -18.26 -17.04 -18.58
CA ASP A 187 -18.98 -16.74 -17.34
C ASP A 187 -18.13 -15.99 -16.29
N THR A 188 -16.84 -15.74 -16.58
CA THR A 188 -15.93 -15.04 -15.65
C THR A 188 -16.32 -13.56 -15.46
N PHE A 189 -16.86 -12.93 -16.50
CA PHE A 189 -17.33 -11.54 -16.45
C PHE A 189 -18.80 -11.48 -16.82
N SER A 190 -19.56 -10.67 -16.08
CA SER A 190 -20.96 -10.39 -16.37
C SER A 190 -21.08 -9.10 -17.21
N GLU A 191 -22.25 -8.84 -17.80
CA GLU A 191 -22.51 -7.56 -18.48
C GLU A 191 -22.29 -6.35 -17.55
N ASP A 192 -22.54 -6.53 -16.24
CA ASP A 192 -22.32 -5.51 -15.21
C ASP A 192 -20.84 -5.14 -15.00
N ASP A 193 -19.90 -6.00 -15.43
CA ASP A 193 -18.45 -5.73 -15.35
C ASP A 193 -17.95 -4.90 -16.54
N SER A 194 -18.78 -4.70 -17.55
CA SER A 194 -18.43 -3.95 -18.76
C SER A 194 -18.39 -2.43 -18.49
N PRO A 195 -17.41 -1.68 -19.03
CA PRO A 195 -16.33 -2.16 -19.89
C PRO A 195 -15.13 -2.69 -19.09
N LEU A 196 -14.35 -3.56 -19.74
CA LEU A 196 -13.13 -4.14 -19.18
C LEU A 196 -11.91 -3.35 -19.65
N VAL A 197 -10.95 -3.15 -18.75
CA VAL A 197 -9.61 -2.67 -19.10
C VAL A 197 -8.75 -3.87 -19.48
N LYS A 198 -8.17 -3.80 -20.67
CA LYS A 198 -7.25 -4.79 -21.23
C LYS A 198 -5.83 -4.25 -21.19
N VAL A 199 -4.98 -4.89 -20.40
CA VAL A 199 -3.55 -4.58 -20.26
C VAL A 199 -2.75 -5.69 -20.94
N SER A 200 -2.08 -5.38 -22.04
CA SER A 200 -1.35 -6.36 -22.85
C SER A 200 0.15 -6.26 -22.59
N PHE A 201 0.74 -7.29 -21.98
CA PHE A 201 2.18 -7.39 -21.72
C PHE A 201 2.86 -8.30 -22.73
N ARG A 202 4.03 -7.92 -23.23
CA ARG A 202 4.85 -8.84 -24.04
C ARG A 202 5.71 -9.70 -23.12
N LEU A 203 5.52 -11.01 -23.20
CA LEU A 203 6.27 -12.04 -22.48
C LEU A 203 7.33 -12.65 -23.40
N LYS A 204 8.57 -12.65 -22.94
CA LYS A 204 9.67 -13.37 -23.58
C LYS A 204 10.25 -14.41 -22.64
N VAL A 205 10.37 -15.65 -23.12
CA VAL A 205 11.01 -16.74 -22.38
C VAL A 205 12.14 -17.33 -23.21
N GLY A 206 13.31 -17.47 -22.57
CA GLY A 206 14.57 -17.84 -23.21
C GLY A 206 15.55 -16.67 -23.28
N GLU A 207 16.77 -16.92 -23.78
CA GLU A 207 17.79 -15.85 -23.88
C GLU A 207 17.34 -14.70 -24.80
N HIS A 208 16.57 -15.01 -25.84
CA HIS A 208 16.10 -14.07 -26.84
C HIS A 208 14.61 -14.23 -27.20
N GLY A 209 13.84 -14.92 -26.37
CA GLY A 209 12.43 -15.23 -26.65
C GLY A 209 12.26 -16.40 -27.63
N GLU A 210 13.25 -17.30 -27.71
CA GLU A 210 13.23 -18.44 -28.62
C GLU A 210 12.22 -19.53 -28.24
N LEU A 211 11.74 -19.52 -26.98
CA LEU A 211 10.71 -20.43 -26.50
C LEU A 211 9.34 -19.77 -26.54
N ILE A 212 9.25 -18.53 -26.06
CA ILE A 212 8.04 -17.72 -26.07
C ILE A 212 8.43 -16.29 -26.43
N ASP A 213 7.72 -15.70 -27.40
CA ASP A 213 7.70 -14.27 -27.68
C ASP A 213 6.27 -13.91 -28.07
N SER A 214 5.45 -13.61 -27.07
CA SER A 214 4.00 -13.46 -27.22
C SER A 214 3.45 -12.38 -26.30
N ASN A 215 2.15 -12.11 -26.41
CA ASN A 215 1.46 -11.20 -25.50
C ASN A 215 0.60 -12.00 -24.50
N ILE A 216 0.71 -11.64 -23.23
CA ILE A 216 -0.22 -12.06 -22.17
C ILE A 216 -1.15 -10.89 -21.88
N MET A 217 -2.43 -11.17 -21.71
CA MET A 217 -3.47 -10.13 -21.60
C MET A 217 -4.13 -10.21 -20.24
N GLN A 218 -4.13 -9.11 -19.51
CA GLN A 218 -4.84 -8.98 -18.26
C GLN A 218 -6.15 -8.22 -18.50
N LEU A 219 -7.25 -8.80 -18.06
CA LEU A 219 -8.58 -8.21 -18.11
C LEU A 219 -9.06 -7.93 -16.69
N LEU A 220 -9.52 -6.70 -16.46
CA LEU A 220 -10.10 -6.30 -15.18
C LEU A 220 -11.24 -5.31 -15.40
N PRO A 221 -12.28 -5.29 -14.56
CA PRO A 221 -13.36 -4.31 -14.67
C PRO A 221 -12.85 -2.87 -14.59
N LEU A 222 -13.38 -1.96 -15.40
CA LEU A 222 -12.97 -0.55 -15.39
C LEU A 222 -13.12 0.09 -14.00
N ALA A 223 -14.20 -0.20 -13.29
CA ALA A 223 -14.42 0.30 -11.94
C ALA A 223 -13.31 -0.17 -10.97
N PHE A 224 -12.80 -1.38 -11.15
CA PHE A 224 -11.68 -1.90 -10.38
C PHE A 224 -10.38 -1.20 -10.73
N ALA A 225 -10.11 -1.00 -12.03
CA ALA A 225 -8.95 -0.27 -12.53
C ALA A 225 -8.87 1.15 -11.93
N LYS A 226 -9.99 1.88 -11.94
CA LYS A 226 -10.05 3.23 -11.38
C LYS A 226 -9.75 3.25 -9.87
N LYS A 227 -10.31 2.32 -9.10
CA LYS A 227 -9.97 2.19 -7.67
C LYS A 227 -8.48 1.95 -7.42
N MET A 228 -7.80 1.15 -8.26
CA MET A 228 -6.35 0.97 -8.15
C MET A 228 -5.60 2.29 -8.38
N ILE A 229 -6.01 3.07 -9.37
CA ILE A 229 -5.38 4.36 -9.69
C ILE A 229 -5.67 5.38 -8.60
N ASP A 230 -6.91 5.49 -8.15
CA ASP A 230 -7.33 6.41 -7.09
C ASP A 230 -6.49 6.15 -5.83
N ARG A 231 -6.26 4.90 -5.48
CA ARG A 231 -5.38 4.53 -4.36
C ARG A 231 -3.92 4.86 -4.59
N LEU A 232 -3.42 4.71 -5.81
CA LEU A 232 -2.05 5.10 -6.15
C LEU A 232 -1.84 6.62 -5.99
N VAL A 233 -2.86 7.41 -6.33
CA VAL A 233 -2.84 8.88 -6.25
C VAL A 233 -3.16 9.38 -4.83
N GLY A 234 -3.65 8.51 -3.94
CA GLY A 234 -3.95 8.82 -2.54
C GLY A 234 -5.39 9.28 -2.27
N GLY A 235 -6.35 8.88 -3.11
CA GLY A 235 -7.76 9.33 -3.08
C GLY A 235 -8.71 8.58 -2.14
N ASP A 236 -8.31 7.46 -1.52
CA ASP A 236 -9.18 6.66 -0.65
C ASP A 236 -8.88 6.91 0.84
N GLU A 237 -9.34 8.05 1.39
CA GLU A 237 -9.44 8.25 2.84
C GLU A 237 -10.47 7.28 3.48
N GLU A 238 -11.40 6.74 2.69
CA GLU A 238 -12.52 5.92 3.18
C GLU A 238 -12.16 4.42 3.28
N ALA A 239 -11.24 3.92 2.44
CA ALA A 239 -10.81 2.51 2.47
C ALA A 239 -9.82 2.22 3.60
N ALA A 240 -8.98 3.19 3.97
CA ALA A 240 -8.10 3.08 5.12
C ALA A 240 -8.91 2.96 6.42
N ALA A 241 -9.97 3.77 6.58
CA ALA A 241 -10.85 3.73 7.74
C ALA A 241 -11.61 2.38 7.87
N ALA A 242 -12.00 1.76 6.75
CA ALA A 242 -12.64 0.45 6.76
C ALA A 242 -11.67 -0.70 7.13
N ALA A 243 -10.42 -0.63 6.67
CA ALA A 243 -9.39 -1.63 6.99
C ALA A 243 -8.95 -1.57 8.46
N VAL A 244 -8.97 -0.40 9.11
CA VAL A 244 -8.69 -0.29 10.56
C VAL A 244 -9.90 -0.75 11.39
N ALA A 245 -11.12 -0.64 10.87
CA ALA A 245 -12.34 -1.08 11.56
C ALA A 245 -12.52 -2.61 11.56
N GLU A 246 -12.02 -3.34 10.56
CA GLU A 246 -12.07 -4.81 10.52
C GLU A 246 -10.98 -5.48 11.37
N MET A 247 -9.99 -4.73 11.86
CA MET A 247 -8.95 -5.20 12.78
C MET A 247 -9.35 -5.06 14.27
N GLU A 248 -10.65 -5.13 14.59
CA GLU A 248 -11.09 -5.27 15.98
C GLU A 248 -10.64 -6.62 16.55
N MET A 249 -9.73 -6.55 17.51
CA MET A 249 -9.29 -7.67 18.34
C MET A 249 -10.49 -8.48 18.85
N PRO A 250 -10.39 -9.82 18.99
CA PRO A 250 -11.47 -10.61 19.58
C PRO A 250 -11.77 -10.09 20.98
N ALA A 251 -13.00 -9.59 21.16
CA ALA A 251 -13.49 -9.09 22.43
C ALA A 251 -13.41 -10.18 23.49
N ILE A 252 -12.71 -9.89 24.59
CA ILE A 252 -12.76 -10.71 25.80
C ILE A 252 -14.21 -10.68 26.30
N PRO A 253 -14.91 -11.82 26.46
CA PRO A 253 -16.30 -11.81 26.87
C PRO A 253 -16.44 -11.26 28.29
N LEU A 254 -17.20 -10.18 28.44
CA LEU A 254 -17.65 -9.71 29.75
C LEU A 254 -18.68 -10.70 30.33
N PRO A 255 -18.68 -10.96 31.65
CA PRO A 255 -19.68 -11.83 32.26
C PRO A 255 -21.06 -11.17 32.21
N LEU A 256 -22.07 -11.91 31.75
CA LEU A 256 -23.46 -11.48 31.71
C LEU A 256 -24.03 -11.19 33.12
N PRO A 257 -24.88 -10.17 33.29
CA PRO A 257 -25.64 -9.98 34.52
C PRO A 257 -26.77 -10.99 34.61
N THR A 258 -26.88 -11.65 35.75
CA THR A 258 -27.89 -12.65 36.06
C THR A 258 -29.29 -12.03 36.12
N ALA A 259 -30.15 -12.40 35.17
CA ALA A 259 -31.58 -12.10 35.20
C ALA A 259 -32.33 -13.08 36.13
N HIS A 260 -33.26 -12.53 36.90
CA HIS A 260 -34.09 -13.21 37.90
C HIS A 260 -34.91 -14.37 37.32
N VAL A 261 -34.84 -15.53 37.97
CA VAL A 261 -35.77 -16.65 37.75
C VAL A 261 -36.82 -16.64 38.87
N GLN A 262 -38.09 -16.52 38.47
CA GLN A 262 -39.26 -16.66 39.35
C GLN A 262 -39.45 -18.11 39.81
N ALA A 263 -39.91 -18.25 41.06
CA ALA A 263 -40.03 -19.51 41.79
C ALA A 263 -41.25 -20.36 41.38
N ALA A 264 -41.06 -21.70 41.41
CA ALA A 264 -42.11 -22.72 41.50
C ALA A 264 -41.97 -23.48 42.85
N PRO A 265 -43.05 -24.05 43.42
CA PRO A 265 -43.11 -24.36 44.85
C PRO A 265 -42.54 -25.73 45.27
N THR A 266 -41.73 -25.67 46.34
CA THR A 266 -41.49 -26.60 47.47
C THR A 266 -41.74 -28.11 47.36
N GLN A 267 -40.71 -28.89 47.71
CA GLN A 267 -40.84 -30.07 48.58
C GLN A 267 -39.71 -30.12 49.63
N ALA A 268 -40.07 -30.58 50.83
CA ALA A 268 -39.31 -30.50 52.08
C ALA A 268 -38.22 -31.59 52.22
N PRO A 269 -37.20 -31.38 53.08
CA PRO A 269 -36.01 -32.22 53.17
C PRO A 269 -36.14 -33.35 54.22
N PRO A 270 -35.45 -34.50 54.07
CA PRO A 270 -35.24 -35.42 55.16
C PRO A 270 -33.95 -35.14 55.94
N ALA A 271 -34.01 -35.41 57.24
CA ALA A 271 -33.01 -35.15 58.26
C ALA A 271 -31.83 -36.16 58.28
N ALA A 272 -30.75 -35.71 58.92
CA ALA A 272 -29.40 -36.24 58.89
C ALA A 272 -29.11 -37.47 59.79
N PRO A 273 -28.03 -38.23 59.49
CA PRO A 273 -27.24 -38.98 60.44
C PRO A 273 -25.91 -38.26 60.83
N PRO A 274 -25.21 -38.72 61.88
CA PRO A 274 -24.34 -37.86 62.69
C PRO A 274 -22.88 -37.76 62.24
N VAL A 275 -22.24 -36.75 62.82
CA VAL A 275 -20.89 -36.21 62.61
C VAL A 275 -19.78 -37.16 63.13
N ALA A 276 -18.70 -37.29 62.35
CA ALA A 276 -17.41 -37.84 62.77
C ALA A 276 -16.32 -36.73 62.72
N PRO A 277 -15.30 -36.78 63.59
CA PRO A 277 -14.51 -35.59 63.96
C PRO A 277 -13.42 -35.22 62.96
N ALA A 278 -13.14 -33.91 62.96
CA ALA A 278 -12.23 -33.18 62.10
C ALA A 278 -10.78 -33.71 62.09
N GLN A 279 -10.19 -33.78 60.89
CA GLN A 279 -8.75 -33.74 60.67
C GLN A 279 -8.39 -32.34 60.17
N PRO A 280 -7.36 -31.67 60.74
CA PRO A 280 -6.92 -30.36 60.27
C PRO A 280 -6.11 -30.47 58.96
N GLU A 281 -6.49 -29.68 57.96
CA GLU A 281 -5.69 -29.48 56.74
C GLU A 281 -4.42 -28.67 57.03
N PRO A 282 -3.31 -28.94 56.30
CA PRO A 282 -2.03 -28.28 56.53
C PRO A 282 -1.97 -26.87 55.91
N MET A 283 -1.62 -25.89 56.75
CA MET A 283 -1.15 -24.56 56.33
C MET A 283 0.12 -24.67 55.48
N TYR A 284 0.14 -24.00 54.32
CA TYR A 284 1.38 -23.54 53.70
C TYR A 284 1.50 -22.02 53.86
N GLN A 285 2.39 -21.61 54.77
CA GLN A 285 2.87 -20.24 54.95
C GLN A 285 4.18 -20.01 54.19
N GLN A 286 4.36 -18.76 53.75
CA GLN A 286 5.55 -18.22 53.09
C GLN A 286 6.86 -18.47 53.86
N PRO A 287 8.02 -18.54 53.18
CA PRO A 287 9.32 -18.47 53.85
C PRO A 287 9.71 -17.02 54.20
N PRO A 288 10.14 -16.75 55.45
CA PRO A 288 10.74 -15.47 55.84
C PRO A 288 12.27 -15.49 55.68
N MET A 289 12.83 -14.40 55.15
CA MET A 289 14.26 -14.10 55.16
C MET A 289 14.62 -13.34 56.44
N GLY A 290 15.42 -13.95 57.30
CA GLY A 290 16.01 -13.30 58.47
C GLY A 290 17.06 -14.19 59.13
N TYR A 291 18.33 -13.79 59.06
CA TYR A 291 19.41 -14.35 59.87
C TYR A 291 20.06 -13.24 60.71
N ALA A 292 20.27 -13.56 61.99
CA ALA A 292 20.86 -12.71 63.02
C ALA A 292 22.38 -12.95 63.19
N GLN A 293 23.07 -11.94 63.73
CA GLN A 293 24.50 -11.90 64.06
C GLN A 293 24.89 -12.62 65.37
N PRO A 294 26.21 -12.90 65.57
CA PRO A 294 26.91 -12.54 66.82
C PRO A 294 28.32 -11.89 66.61
N PRO A 295 29.03 -11.42 67.67
CA PRO A 295 29.76 -10.13 67.68
C PRO A 295 31.32 -10.21 67.71
N MET A 296 31.98 -9.07 67.42
CA MET A 296 33.35 -8.62 67.80
C MET A 296 33.92 -7.77 66.63
N GLY A 297 34.65 -6.67 66.75
CA GLY A 297 35.25 -5.88 67.83
C GLY A 297 36.09 -4.79 67.14
N TYR A 298 36.06 -3.55 67.64
CA TYR A 298 36.86 -2.43 67.12
C TYR A 298 38.36 -2.57 67.45
N PRO A 299 39.26 -1.95 66.66
CA PRO A 299 39.84 -0.68 67.14
C PRO A 299 40.14 0.38 66.06
N GLY A 300 40.07 1.66 66.46
CA GLY A 300 41.11 2.66 66.17
C GLY A 300 41.00 3.60 64.95
N GLN A 301 40.73 4.89 65.24
CA GLN A 301 41.04 6.15 64.50
C GLN A 301 42.42 6.22 63.82
N PRO A 302 42.77 7.22 62.96
CA PRO A 302 42.44 8.69 62.97
C PRO A 302 42.15 9.26 61.55
N ALA A 303 42.05 10.57 61.20
CA ALA A 303 41.57 11.85 61.75
C ALA A 303 41.62 12.92 60.61
N TYR A 304 40.56 13.72 60.38
CA TYR A 304 40.43 15.11 59.82
C TYR A 304 41.18 15.55 58.51
N PRO A 305 40.87 16.73 57.86
CA PRO A 305 39.83 17.74 58.13
C PRO A 305 39.01 18.28 56.91
N ASP A 306 37.89 18.94 57.27
CA ASP A 306 37.22 20.18 56.76
C ASP A 306 37.23 20.55 55.24
N ALA A 307 36.18 21.15 54.64
CA ALA A 307 35.50 22.34 55.14
C ALA A 307 34.27 22.84 54.32
N TYR A 308 33.41 23.64 55.01
CA TYR A 308 32.45 24.70 54.58
C TYR A 308 31.26 24.36 53.66
N ALA A 309 30.09 25.01 53.70
CA ALA A 309 29.28 25.78 54.66
C ALA A 309 27.97 26.12 53.90
N VAL A 310 26.79 26.05 54.54
CA VAL A 310 25.48 26.48 54.01
C VAL A 310 24.95 27.63 54.87
N PRO A 311 24.17 28.57 54.32
CA PRO A 311 23.14 29.21 55.10
C PRO A 311 21.72 29.16 54.46
N PRO A 312 20.65 29.38 55.24
CA PRO A 312 19.27 29.01 54.90
C PRO A 312 18.33 30.23 54.69
N GLY A 313 17.14 30.02 54.11
CA GLY A 313 16.10 31.05 54.04
C GLY A 313 14.73 30.55 53.54
N TYR A 314 13.67 30.95 54.23
CA TYR A 314 12.28 30.47 54.19
C TYR A 314 11.33 31.26 53.26
N ALA A 315 10.26 30.58 52.82
CA ALA A 315 8.85 31.03 52.63
C ALA A 315 8.46 31.89 51.36
N PRO A 316 7.16 32.24 51.14
CA PRO A 316 6.05 31.37 50.65
C PRO A 316 5.15 32.04 49.55
N TYR A 317 4.14 31.32 49.02
CA TYR A 317 2.92 31.71 48.23
C TYR A 317 2.97 32.82 47.13
N PRO A 318 2.36 32.63 45.94
CA PRO A 318 2.15 33.72 44.97
C PRO A 318 0.83 34.48 45.20
N PRO A 319 0.80 35.82 45.00
CA PRO A 319 -0.41 36.65 45.14
C PRO A 319 -1.21 36.85 43.85
N GLN A 320 -2.49 37.16 44.04
CA GLN A 320 -3.50 37.55 43.04
C GLN A 320 -3.18 38.92 42.41
N TYR A 321 -3.37 39.05 41.09
CA TYR A 321 -3.27 40.33 40.39
C TYR A 321 -4.62 41.05 40.32
N GLN A 322 -4.61 42.33 40.73
CA GLN A 322 -5.69 43.31 40.63
C GLN A 322 -5.64 44.06 39.28
N ALA A 323 -6.83 44.40 38.78
CA ALA A 323 -7.07 45.14 37.55
C ALA A 323 -6.69 46.63 37.65
N ALA A 324 -6.19 47.19 36.54
CA ALA A 324 -5.81 48.59 36.40
C ALA A 324 -7.01 49.51 36.05
N PRO A 325 -6.98 50.81 36.41
CA PRO A 325 -8.09 51.75 36.19
C PRO A 325 -8.05 52.45 34.82
N VAL A 326 -9.25 52.83 34.36
CA VAL A 326 -9.60 53.42 33.05
C VAL A 326 -9.36 54.94 33.03
N ALA A 327 -8.86 55.47 31.91
CA ALA A 327 -8.66 56.91 31.68
C ALA A 327 -9.91 57.61 31.08
N PRO A 328 -10.12 58.92 31.30
CA PRO A 328 -11.35 59.63 30.91
C PRO A 328 -11.33 60.20 29.48
N THR A 329 -12.53 60.30 28.90
CA THR A 329 -12.85 60.83 27.57
C THR A 329 -12.85 62.37 27.50
N PRO A 330 -12.47 62.98 26.35
CA PRO A 330 -12.67 64.41 26.11
C PRO A 330 -14.04 64.73 25.46
N GLN A 331 -14.70 65.75 25.98
CA GLN A 331 -15.93 66.34 25.44
C GLN A 331 -15.68 67.12 24.14
N HIS A 332 -16.63 67.03 23.20
CA HIS A 332 -16.69 67.90 22.02
C HIS A 332 -17.99 68.71 22.01
N TYR A 333 -17.84 70.01 21.71
CA TYR A 333 -18.86 71.06 21.73
C TYR A 333 -19.20 71.42 20.27
N GLY A 334 -20.48 71.40 19.87
CA GLY A 334 -20.89 71.90 18.55
C GLY A 334 -22.24 71.39 18.03
N ASN A 335 -23.16 72.32 17.76
CA ASN A 335 -24.53 72.13 17.24
C ASN A 335 -24.57 71.41 15.87
N PRO A 336 -25.62 70.61 15.55
CA PRO A 336 -25.72 69.91 14.28
C PRO A 336 -26.42 70.77 13.20
N MET A 337 -25.79 70.89 12.02
CA MET A 337 -26.51 71.18 10.78
C MET A 337 -26.87 69.84 10.12
N VAL A 338 -28.17 69.63 9.93
CA VAL A 338 -28.75 68.41 9.38
C VAL A 338 -28.55 68.41 7.86
N ASN A 339 -27.71 67.50 7.35
CA ASN A 339 -27.77 67.08 5.95
C ASN A 339 -28.24 65.63 5.93
N GLN A 340 -29.50 65.43 5.56
CA GLN A 340 -30.13 64.11 5.46
C GLN A 340 -29.60 63.38 4.21
N ALA A 341 -28.51 62.64 4.37
CA ALA A 341 -28.25 61.48 3.53
C ALA A 341 -28.70 60.24 4.32
N ASN A 342 -29.69 59.53 3.80
CA ASN A 342 -30.23 58.31 4.41
C ASN A 342 -29.23 57.16 4.24
N VAL A 343 -28.25 57.07 5.14
CA VAL A 343 -27.26 55.98 5.14
C VAL A 343 -27.66 54.98 6.22
N LYS A 344 -28.14 53.81 5.81
CA LYS A 344 -28.36 52.69 6.73
C LYS A 344 -27.01 52.03 7.03
N PRO A 345 -26.63 51.83 8.30
CA PRO A 345 -25.42 51.10 8.64
C PRO A 345 -25.56 49.63 8.21
N ALA A 346 -24.52 49.07 7.61
CA ALA A 346 -24.47 47.68 7.21
C ALA A 346 -24.58 46.77 8.45
N GLN A 347 -25.61 45.93 8.50
CA GLN A 347 -25.74 44.87 9.50
C GLN A 347 -24.90 43.69 9.05
N PHE A 348 -23.81 43.43 9.76
CA PHE A 348 -23.04 42.20 9.60
C PHE A 348 -23.64 41.11 10.49
N ALA A 349 -23.79 39.90 9.94
CA ALA A 349 -24.19 38.73 10.71
C ALA A 349 -23.17 38.51 11.84
N PRO A 350 -23.60 38.13 13.05
CA PRO A 350 -22.68 37.84 14.13
C PRO A 350 -21.87 36.60 13.74
N LEU A 351 -20.55 36.75 13.65
CA LEU A 351 -19.65 35.61 13.58
C LEU A 351 -19.75 34.89 14.92
N GLY A 352 -20.60 33.86 14.97
CA GLY A 352 -20.70 32.97 16.10
C GLY A 352 -19.34 32.36 16.37
N GLY A 353 -18.86 32.49 17.60
CA GLY A 353 -17.74 31.71 18.12
C GLY A 353 -18.14 30.24 18.18
N GLY A 354 -18.02 29.55 17.04
CA GLY A 354 -17.88 28.11 17.03
C GLY A 354 -16.51 27.76 17.57
N HIS A 355 -16.46 26.80 18.48
CA HIS A 355 -15.23 26.24 19.04
C HIS A 355 -14.20 25.99 17.94
N MET A 356 -13.03 26.66 18.01
CA MET A 356 -11.80 26.20 17.35
C MET A 356 -11.33 24.94 18.08
N GLY A 357 -11.97 23.82 17.77
CA GLY A 357 -11.56 22.51 18.21
C GLY A 357 -11.68 21.54 17.05
N LEU A 358 -10.58 20.84 16.75
CA LEU A 358 -10.49 19.64 15.90
C LEU A 358 -10.31 19.81 14.37
N GLY A 359 -10.05 21.01 13.85
CA GLY A 359 -9.81 21.21 12.39
C GLY A 359 -8.34 21.38 11.97
N GLU A 360 -7.46 21.85 12.86
CA GLU A 360 -6.04 22.08 12.52
C GLU A 360 -5.17 20.84 12.75
N GLU A 361 -5.55 19.93 13.65
CA GLU A 361 -4.86 18.64 13.83
C GLU A 361 -5.08 17.72 12.62
N GLN A 362 -6.23 17.81 11.95
CA GLN A 362 -6.56 16.97 10.79
C GLN A 362 -5.73 17.32 9.54
N ASN A 363 -5.44 18.60 9.29
CA ASN A 363 -4.60 19.04 8.17
C ASN A 363 -3.11 18.74 8.36
N LEU A 364 -2.63 18.69 9.61
CA LEU A 364 -1.25 18.29 9.91
C LEU A 364 -1.08 16.76 9.91
N ASN A 365 -2.14 16.00 10.22
CA ASN A 365 -2.16 14.53 10.10
C ASN A 365 -1.90 14.06 8.67
N LEU A 366 -2.42 14.77 7.66
CA LEU A 366 -2.18 14.44 6.24
C LEU A 366 -0.70 14.50 5.82
N LEU A 367 0.11 15.31 6.52
CA LEU A 367 1.55 15.44 6.28
C LEU A 367 2.39 14.46 7.11
N LEU A 368 1.81 13.88 8.18
CA LEU A 368 2.50 12.96 9.07
C LEU A 368 2.66 11.57 8.45
N ASP A 369 1.81 11.20 7.48
CA ASP A 369 1.75 9.87 6.87
C ASP A 369 2.48 9.77 5.52
N ILE A 370 3.25 10.80 5.13
CA ILE A 370 4.08 10.74 3.92
C ILE A 370 5.24 9.75 4.21
N PRO A 371 5.39 8.64 3.46
CA PRO A 371 6.53 7.76 3.63
C PRO A 371 7.80 8.50 3.20
N LEU A 372 8.68 8.78 4.16
CA LEU A 372 9.93 9.47 3.88
C LEU A 372 11.08 8.47 3.80
N GLN A 373 11.95 8.62 2.80
CA GLN A 373 13.14 7.78 2.70
C GLN A 373 14.10 8.11 3.84
N VAL A 374 14.35 7.12 4.70
CA VAL A 374 15.35 7.19 5.76
C VAL A 374 16.67 6.63 5.26
N THR A 375 17.71 7.46 5.25
CA THR A 375 19.07 7.06 4.89
C THR A 375 19.95 7.13 6.12
N VAL A 376 20.69 6.06 6.40
CA VAL A 376 21.72 6.06 7.45
C VAL A 376 23.09 6.23 6.80
N GLU A 377 23.75 7.34 7.11
CA GLU A 377 25.09 7.64 6.60
C GLU A 377 26.16 7.40 7.68
N LEU A 378 27.06 6.46 7.37
CA LEU A 378 28.24 6.18 8.20
C LEU A 378 29.28 7.31 8.12
N GLY A 379 29.34 8.02 7.00
CA GLY A 379 30.27 9.13 6.75
C GLY A 379 30.34 9.48 5.26
N ARG A 380 30.98 10.60 4.95
CA ARG A 380 31.14 11.14 3.59
C ARG A 380 32.61 11.25 3.23
N THR A 381 32.89 11.20 1.93
CA THR A 381 34.22 11.51 1.40
C THR A 381 34.09 12.13 0.02
N LYS A 382 35.05 12.97 -0.38
CA LYS A 382 35.09 13.59 -1.71
C LYS A 382 36.26 13.02 -2.48
N LYS A 383 36.00 12.52 -3.69
CA LYS A 383 36.99 11.94 -4.62
C LYS A 383 36.79 12.50 -6.02
N LEU A 384 37.83 12.52 -6.82
CA LEU A 384 37.72 12.85 -8.25
C LEU A 384 37.06 11.69 -9.00
N ILE A 385 36.33 11.97 -10.08
CA ILE A 385 35.60 10.93 -10.86
C ILE A 385 36.53 9.77 -11.26
N ARG A 386 37.76 10.05 -11.68
CA ARG A 386 38.75 9.00 -12.01
C ARG A 386 38.99 8.04 -10.84
N GLU A 387 39.06 8.57 -9.62
CA GLU A 387 39.37 7.79 -8.41
C GLU A 387 38.19 6.94 -7.96
N ILE A 388 36.97 7.28 -8.39
CA ILE A 388 35.76 6.49 -8.18
C ILE A 388 35.70 5.34 -9.20
N LEU A 389 36.07 5.62 -10.45
CA LEU A 389 36.14 4.60 -11.52
C LEU A 389 37.21 3.54 -11.25
N ASP A 390 38.28 3.91 -10.55
CA ASP A 390 39.36 3.00 -10.13
C ASP A 390 38.98 2.12 -8.91
N LEU A 391 37.80 2.31 -8.29
CA LEU A 391 37.35 1.50 -7.16
C LEU A 391 36.99 0.08 -7.61
N SER A 392 37.58 -0.90 -6.93
CA SER A 392 37.30 -2.33 -7.11
C SER A 392 37.05 -3.01 -5.76
N ALA A 393 36.50 -4.23 -5.78
CA ALA A 393 36.27 -5.00 -4.56
C ALA A 393 37.56 -5.13 -3.75
N GLY A 394 37.52 -4.72 -2.47
CA GLY A 394 38.69 -4.66 -1.58
C GLY A 394 39.32 -3.27 -1.44
N SER A 395 38.85 -2.25 -2.17
CA SER A 395 39.32 -0.87 -2.02
C SER A 395 38.91 -0.28 -0.68
N ILE A 396 39.85 0.37 0.02
CA ILE A 396 39.59 1.03 1.31
C ILE A 396 39.19 2.48 1.06
N ILE A 397 37.98 2.84 1.51
CA ILE A 397 37.45 4.21 1.41
C ILE A 397 37.52 4.87 2.78
N GLN A 398 38.34 5.91 2.89
CA GLN A 398 38.41 6.72 4.10
C GLN A 398 37.25 7.73 4.12
N LEU A 399 36.45 7.68 5.18
CA LEU A 399 35.36 8.61 5.46
C LEU A 399 35.85 9.73 6.40
N ASP A 400 35.05 10.80 6.49
CA ASP A 400 35.29 11.95 7.36
C ASP A 400 34.98 11.71 8.85
N LYS A 401 34.27 10.62 9.17
CA LYS A 401 33.90 10.22 10.53
C LYS A 401 34.85 9.19 11.14
N LEU A 402 35.08 9.29 12.45
CA LEU A 402 35.91 8.35 13.21
C LEU A 402 35.13 7.09 13.59
N ALA A 403 35.84 5.96 13.75
CA ALA A 403 35.23 4.72 14.20
C ALA A 403 34.63 4.90 15.61
N GLY A 404 33.35 4.55 15.77
CA GLY A 404 32.60 4.71 17.02
C GLY A 404 31.88 6.06 17.16
N GLU A 405 32.00 6.98 16.21
CA GLU A 405 31.12 8.14 16.14
C GLU A 405 29.69 7.76 15.73
N HIS A 406 28.74 8.60 16.13
CA HIS A 406 27.34 8.44 15.76
C HIS A 406 27.15 8.56 14.24
N VAL A 407 26.35 7.64 13.69
CA VAL A 407 25.86 7.71 12.32
C VAL A 407 24.80 8.79 12.19
N ASP A 408 24.75 9.38 11.00
CA ASP A 408 23.75 10.39 10.67
C ASP A 408 22.52 9.70 10.11
N ILE A 409 21.34 10.02 10.65
CA ILE A 409 20.06 9.53 10.14
C ILE A 409 19.41 10.69 9.41
N LEU A 410 19.27 10.54 8.10
CA LEU A 410 18.70 11.53 7.21
C LEU A 410 17.33 11.07 6.73
N VAL A 411 16.46 12.04 6.52
CA VAL A 411 15.16 11.84 5.90
C VAL A 411 15.02 12.83 4.75
N ASN A 412 14.79 12.35 3.53
CA ASN A 412 14.82 13.17 2.30
C ASN A 412 16.06 14.09 2.25
N ASN A 413 17.24 13.51 2.51
CA ASN A 413 18.55 14.20 2.56
C ASN A 413 18.72 15.25 3.68
N LYS A 414 17.79 15.36 4.63
CA LYS A 414 17.90 16.23 5.81
C LYS A 414 18.25 15.43 7.06
N LEU A 415 19.28 15.85 7.78
CA LEU A 415 19.65 15.25 9.06
C LEU A 415 18.53 15.44 10.09
N ILE A 416 17.97 14.33 10.60
CA ILE A 416 16.88 14.35 11.60
C ILE A 416 17.30 13.80 12.95
N ALA A 417 18.28 12.90 12.98
CA ALA A 417 18.71 12.20 14.18
C ALA A 417 20.14 11.70 14.06
N LYS A 418 20.72 11.33 15.20
CA LYS A 418 22.00 10.62 15.31
C LYS A 418 21.77 9.29 16.02
N GLY A 419 22.55 8.29 15.65
CA GLY A 419 22.46 6.97 16.27
C GLY A 419 23.79 6.24 16.31
N GLU A 420 23.82 5.12 16.98
CA GLU A 420 24.96 4.20 17.01
C GLU A 420 24.61 2.90 16.29
N VAL A 421 25.57 2.34 15.55
CA VAL A 421 25.38 1.06 14.87
C VAL A 421 25.49 -0.05 15.91
N VAL A 422 24.47 -0.88 15.99
CA VAL A 422 24.41 -2.06 16.86
C VAL A 422 24.30 -3.30 16.00
N VAL A 423 24.83 -4.42 16.47
CA VAL A 423 24.67 -5.72 15.81
C VAL A 423 23.85 -6.60 16.74
N ILE A 424 22.72 -7.10 16.25
CA ILE A 424 21.81 -7.98 16.99
C ILE A 424 21.55 -9.19 16.11
N ASP A 425 21.86 -10.39 16.60
CA ASP A 425 21.61 -11.66 15.91
C ASP A 425 22.06 -11.65 14.43
N GLU A 426 23.31 -11.23 14.20
CA GLU A 426 23.94 -11.09 12.87
C GLU A 426 23.33 -10.03 11.94
N ASN A 427 22.34 -9.27 12.41
CA ASN A 427 21.76 -8.15 11.70
C ASN A 427 22.33 -6.81 12.19
N PHE A 428 22.59 -5.90 11.24
CA PHE A 428 22.97 -4.52 11.56
C PHE A 428 21.73 -3.69 11.85
N GLY A 429 21.69 -3.07 13.02
CA GLY A 429 20.66 -2.13 13.45
C GLY A 429 21.27 -0.77 13.81
N VAL A 430 20.41 0.24 13.97
CA VAL A 430 20.82 1.58 14.40
C VAL A 430 20.00 1.96 15.62
N ARG A 431 20.67 2.18 16.76
CA ARG A 431 20.03 2.69 17.98
C ARG A 431 20.09 4.22 17.94
N VAL A 432 18.92 4.86 17.89
CA VAL A 432 18.81 6.33 17.88
C VAL A 432 19.23 6.87 19.26
N THR A 433 20.22 7.77 19.28
CA THR A 433 20.73 8.39 20.51
C THR A 433 20.16 9.78 20.72
N ASP A 434 20.09 10.58 19.65
CA ASP A 434 19.59 11.96 19.71
C ASP A 434 18.67 12.26 18.52
N ILE A 435 17.51 12.86 18.79
CA ILE A 435 16.59 13.37 17.77
C ILE A 435 16.71 14.89 17.74
N ILE A 436 17.01 15.46 16.57
CA ILE A 436 17.14 16.91 16.41
C ILE A 436 15.75 17.54 16.48
N SER A 437 15.57 18.53 17.36
CA SER A 437 14.28 19.18 17.61
C SER A 437 13.73 19.93 16.40
N GLN A 438 12.39 20.05 16.29
CA GLN A 438 11.74 20.77 15.18
C GLN A 438 12.18 22.26 15.10
N PHE A 439 12.48 22.89 16.24
CA PHE A 439 12.95 24.27 16.30
C PHE A 439 14.35 24.43 15.67
N ASP A 440 15.26 23.50 15.91
CA ASP A 440 16.61 23.49 15.30
C ASP A 440 16.58 23.16 13.80
N ARG A 441 15.58 22.38 13.35
CA ARG A 441 15.38 22.02 11.93
C ARG A 441 15.01 23.22 11.06
N VAL A 442 14.26 24.18 11.62
CA VAL A 442 13.85 25.43 10.94
C VAL A 442 15.00 26.43 10.89
N GLN A 443 15.84 26.49 11.92
CA GLN A 443 16.95 27.44 11.97
C GLN A 443 18.10 27.11 10.99
N LYS A 444 18.24 25.83 10.60
CA LYS A 444 19.16 25.38 9.55
C LYS A 444 18.59 25.46 8.12
N LEU A 445 17.35 25.91 7.96
CA LEU A 445 16.72 26.17 6.66
C LEU A 445 16.92 27.61 6.17
N GLN A 446 17.52 28.50 6.98
CA GLN A 446 17.85 29.88 6.60
C GLN A 446 19.32 30.05 6.23
#